data_AF-A0A1U7ITU1-F1
#
_entry.id   AF-A0A1U7ITU1-F1
#
_cell.length_a   1.000
_cell.length_b   1.000
_cell.length_c   1.000
_cell.angle_alpha   90.00
_cell.angle_beta   90.00
_cell.angle_gamma   90.00
#
_symmetry.space_group_name_H-M   'P 1'
#
loop_
_entity.id
_entity.type
_entity.pdbx_description
1 polymer ?
#
loop_
_entity_poly.entity_id
_entity_poly.type
_entity_poly.pdbx_seq_one_letter_code
_entity_poly.pdbx_strand_id
1 'polypeptide(L)' 'MKVREIIKQIEEDGWYLVRTRGSHRQYKHPTKSGLVTIPGKPSDDLAPGTLNSILKQAQLKQQSENTEHQQETEEESN' A
#
# COMPACT_ATOMS: atom_id res chain seq x y z
N MET A 1 -3.66 -9.07 15.30
CA MET A 1 -4.16 -9.28 13.92
C MET A 1 -2.93 -9.46 13.06
N LYS A 2 -2.80 -10.56 12.32
CA LYS A 2 -1.51 -10.90 11.70
C LYS A 2 -1.23 -10.05 10.47
N VAL A 3 0.03 -9.67 10.26
CA VAL A 3 0.48 -8.91 9.08
C VAL A 3 0.03 -9.58 7.77
N ARG A 4 0.12 -10.92 7.70
CA ARG A 4 -0.31 -11.70 6.51
C ARG A 4 -1.76 -11.45 6.08
N GLU A 5 -2.66 -11.21 7.04
CA GLU A 5 -4.09 -11.05 6.76
C GLU A 5 -4.32 -9.70 6.09
N ILE A 6 -3.64 -8.66 6.58
CA ILE A 6 -3.66 -7.33 5.96
C ILE A 6 -3.03 -7.39 4.58
N ILE A 7 -1.89 -8.07 4.42
CA ILE A 7 -1.25 -8.23 3.11
C ILE A 7 -2.22 -8.85 2.11
N LYS A 8 -2.90 -9.95 2.48
CA LYS A 8 -3.92 -10.56 1.63
C LYS A 8 -5.02 -9.56 1.27
N GLN A 9 -5.53 -8.84 2.26
CA GLN A 9 -6.64 -7.91 2.05
C GLN A 9 -6.27 -6.74 1.14
N ILE A 10 -5.05 -6.19 1.25
CA ILE A 10 -4.58 -5.14 0.33
C ILE A 10 -4.24 -5.72 -1.05
N GLU A 11 -3.72 -6.95 -1.13
CA GLU A 11 -3.41 -7.60 -2.40
C GLU A 11 -4.69 -7.91 -3.19
N GLU A 12 -5.77 -8.33 -2.51
CA GLU A 12 -7.11 -8.47 -3.07
C GLU A 12 -7.74 -7.12 -3.47
N ASP A 13 -7.42 -6.04 -2.75
CA ASP A 13 -7.85 -4.68 -3.09
C ASP A 13 -7.10 -4.12 -4.32
N GLY A 14 -6.05 -4.80 -4.80
CA GLY A 14 -5.26 -4.42 -5.98
C GLY A 14 -3.92 -3.75 -5.67
N TRP A 15 -3.48 -3.78 -4.41
CA TRP A 15 -2.16 -3.29 -4.01
C TRP A 15 -1.08 -4.29 -4.36
N TYR A 16 -0.04 -3.84 -5.05
CA TYR A 16 1.09 -4.65 -5.43
C TYR A 16 2.35 -4.23 -4.69
N LEU A 17 3.20 -5.20 -4.36
CA LEU A 17 4.49 -4.95 -3.73
C LEU A 17 5.44 -4.30 -4.74
N VAL A 18 5.85 -3.06 -4.47
CA VAL A 18 6.81 -2.34 -5.32
C VAL A 18 8.24 -2.61 -4.88
N ARG A 19 8.47 -2.57 -3.58
CA ARG A 19 9.81 -2.55 -2.98
C ARG A 19 9.79 -3.18 -1.62
N THR A 20 10.77 -4.03 -1.36
CA THR A 20 11.09 -4.48 0.00
C THR A 20 12.48 -4.01 0.37
N ARG A 21 12.62 -3.41 1.56
CA ARG A 21 13.93 -3.08 2.14
C ARG A 21 13.99 -3.63 3.56
N GLY A 22 14.79 -4.67 3.75
CA GLY A 22 14.91 -5.36 5.02
C GLY A 22 13.55 -5.89 5.48
N SER A 23 13.13 -5.47 6.68
CA SER A 23 11.85 -5.86 7.28
C SER A 23 10.67 -5.00 6.83
N HIS A 24 10.85 -4.01 5.95
CA HIS A 24 9.77 -3.11 5.51
C HIS A 24 9.40 -3.37 4.06
N ARG A 25 8.10 -3.52 3.80
CA ARG A 25 7.50 -3.74 2.48
C ARG A 25 6.69 -2.52 2.08
N GLN A 26 6.90 -2.03 0.87
CA GLN A 26 6.16 -0.92 0.29
C GLN A 26 5.24 -1.46 -0.80
N TYR A 27 3.94 -1.22 -0.62
CA TYR A 27 2.90 -1.54 -1.56
C TYR A 27 2.38 -0.27 -2.22
N LYS A 28 2.07 -0.35 -3.50
CA LYS A 28 1.47 0.72 -4.28
C LYS A 28 0.19 0.22 -4.90
N HIS A 29 -0.78 1.10 -5.05
CA HIS A 29 -1.99 0.84 -5.78
C HIS A 29 -1.92 1.53 -7.15
N PRO A 30 -2.39 0.91 -8.23
CA PRO A 30 -2.39 1.56 -9.55
C PRO A 30 -3.45 2.67 -9.63
N THR A 31 -4.57 2.51 -8.93
CA THR A 31 -5.73 3.42 -9.01
C THR A 31 -5.81 4.44 -7.86
N LYS A 32 -5.12 4.18 -6.74
CA LYS A 32 -5.17 5.00 -5.51
C LYS A 32 -3.79 5.62 -5.34
N SER A 33 -3.73 6.94 -5.30
CA SER A 33 -2.49 7.69 -5.11
C SER A 33 -2.02 7.55 -3.66
N GLY A 34 -1.28 6.47 -3.37
CA GLY A 34 -0.78 6.17 -2.04
C GLY A 34 0.27 5.05 -2.02
N LEU A 35 1.15 5.10 -1.02
CA LEU A 35 2.15 4.06 -0.73
C LEU A 35 1.91 3.53 0.67
N VAL A 36 1.56 2.26 0.76
CA VAL A 36 1.38 1.56 2.04
C VAL A 36 2.69 0.93 2.42
N THR A 37 3.24 1.38 3.56
CA THR A 37 4.42 0.74 4.12
C THR A 37 3.99 -0.22 5.22
N ILE A 38 4.26 -1.51 5.02
CA ILE A 38 4.07 -2.53 6.04
C ILE A 38 5.43 -2.80 6.69
N PRO A 39 5.65 -2.32 7.92
CA PRO A 39 6.81 -2.71 8.70
C PRO A 39 6.59 -4.09 9.32
N GLY A 40 7.64 -4.91 9.36
CA GLY A 40 7.66 -6.18 10.06
C GLY A 40 7.59 -7.40 9.14
N LYS A 41 7.74 -8.58 9.75
CA LYS A 41 7.65 -9.86 9.06
C LYS A 41 6.17 -10.23 8.87
N PRO A 42 5.80 -10.91 7.77
CA PRO A 42 4.42 -11.39 7.56
C PRO A 42 3.92 -12.34 8.66
N SER A 43 4.84 -12.94 9.41
CA SER A 43 4.57 -13.82 10.55
C SER A 43 4.36 -13.08 11.88
N ASP A 44 4.63 -11.78 11.92
CA ASP A 44 4.50 -10.97 13.14
C ASP A 44 3.05 -10.53 13.36
N ASP A 45 2.69 -10.23 14.61
CA ASP A 45 1.36 -9.71 14.94
C ASP A 45 1.40 -8.18 14.98
N LEU A 46 0.52 -7.53 14.24
CA LEU A 46 0.43 -6.08 14.27
C LEU A 46 -0.32 -5.65 15.52
N ALA A 47 0.37 -4.88 16.36
CA ALA A 47 -0.28 -4.09 17.38
C ALA A 47 -1.36 -3.20 16.74
N PRO A 48 -2.50 -2.99 17.41
CA PRO A 48 -3.61 -2.19 16.88
C PRO A 48 -3.21 -0.74 16.55
N GLY A 49 -2.15 -0.21 17.19
CA GLY A 49 -1.57 1.09 16.83
C GLY A 49 -0.93 1.10 15.43
N THR A 50 -0.14 0.07 15.12
CA THR A 50 0.50 -0.07 13.80
C THR A 50 -0.53 -0.32 12.71
N LEU A 51 -1.55 -1.14 13.02
CA LEU A 51 -2.67 -1.40 12.11
C LEU A 51 -3.42 -0.13 11.74
N ASN A 52 -3.74 0.73 12.71
CA ASN A 52 -4.36 2.03 12.45
C ASN A 52 -3.49 2.94 11.58
N SER A 53 -2.16 2.87 11.75
CA SER A 53 -1.22 3.61 10.91
C SER A 53 -1.24 3.11 9.46
N ILE A 54 -1.24 1.78 9.27
CA ILE A 54 -1.34 1.14 7.95
C ILE A 54 -2.68 1.48 7.27
N LEU A 55 -3.80 1.40 7.99
CA LEU A 55 -5.12 1.76 7.45
C LEU A 55 -5.21 3.24 7.06
N LYS A 56 -4.56 4.14 7.80
CA LYS A 56 -4.41 5.55 7.42
C LYS A 56 -3.58 5.69 6.13
N GLN A 57 -2.46 4.99 6.02
CA GLN A 57 -1.61 5.02 4.82
C GLN A 57 -2.30 4.41 3.59
N ALA A 58 -3.12 3.37 3.79
CA ALA A 58 -3.91 2.73 2.76
C ALA A 58 -5.16 3.55 2.37
N GLN A 59 -5.38 4.70 3.04
CA GLN A 59 -6.58 5.52 2.89
C GLN A 59 -7.88 4.71 2.97
N LEU A 60 -7.86 3.59 3.70
CA LEU A 60 -9.03 2.74 3.94
C LEU A 60 -10.02 3.40 4.91
N LYS A 61 -9.59 4.47 5.59
CA LYS A 61 -10.44 5.37 6.36
C LYS A 61 -10.81 6.58 5.51
N GLN A 62 -11.89 6.42 4.74
CA GLN A 62 -12.71 7.44 4.10
C GLN A 62 -12.08 8.83 3.87
N GLN A 63 -11.58 9.06 2.67
CA GLN A 63 -11.92 10.30 1.97
C GLN A 63 -11.96 10.05 0.47
N SER A 64 -13.09 10.43 -0.09
CA SER A 64 -13.52 10.43 -1.47
C SER A 64 -12.48 11.03 -2.43
N GLU A 65 -12.56 10.58 -3.69
CA GLU A 65 -12.24 11.36 -4.90
C GLU A 65 -10.83 11.95 -4.98
N ASN A 66 -9.91 11.24 -5.65
CA ASN A 66 -8.81 11.83 -6.43
C ASN A 66 -8.13 10.73 -7.26
N THR A 67 -8.80 10.28 -8.33
CA THR A 67 -8.12 9.67 -9.49
C THR A 67 -8.04 10.73 -10.57
N GLU A 68 -7.18 11.72 -10.35
CA GLU A 68 -6.61 12.55 -11.40
C GLU A 68 -5.11 12.70 -11.07
N HIS A 69 -4.27 12.69 -12.11
CA HIS A 69 -2.79 12.64 -12.17
C HIS A 69 -2.15 11.24 -12.03
N GLN A 70 -1.52 10.65 -13.05
CA GLN A 70 -0.74 11.24 -14.15
C GLN A 70 -0.90 10.45 -15.46
N GLN A 71 -1.36 11.16 -16.48
CA GLN A 71 -0.91 11.03 -17.88
C GLN A 71 0.56 11.47 -17.96
N GLU A 72 1.23 11.10 -19.06
CA GLU A 72 2.60 11.50 -19.45
C GLU A 72 3.78 10.85 -18.70
N THR A 73 4.29 9.76 -19.27
CA THR A 73 5.70 9.77 -19.66
C THR A 73 5.73 9.51 -21.16
N GLU A 74 6.08 10.57 -21.88
CA GLU A 74 6.20 10.68 -23.32
C GLU A 74 6.91 9.48 -23.98
N GLU A 75 6.30 9.06 -25.10
CA GLU A 75 6.98 8.48 -26.24
C GLU A 75 8.05 9.46 -26.75
N GLU A 76 9.24 9.43 -26.17
CA GLU A 76 10.45 9.89 -26.85
C GLU A 76 11.39 8.70 -27.04
N SER A 77 11.23 7.99 -28.15
CA SER A 77 12.37 7.38 -28.86
C SER A 77 12.00 7.27 -30.33
N ASN A 78 12.35 8.36 -31.01
CA ASN A 78 12.54 8.54 -32.44
C ASN A 78 13.45 7.46 -33.05
#